data_AF-A0A2N5HB64-F1
#
_entry.id   AF-A0A2N5HB64-F1
#
_cell.length_a   1.000
_cell.length_b   1.000
_cell.length_c   1.000
_cell.angle_alpha   90.00
_cell.angle_beta   90.00
_cell.angle_gamma   90.00
#
_symmetry.space_group_name_H-M   'P 1'
#
loop_
_entity.id
_entity.type
_entity.pdbx_description
1 polymer ?
#
loop_
_entity_poly.entity_id
_entity_poly.type
_entity_poly.pdbx_seq_one_letter_code
_entity_poly.pdbx_strand_id
1 'polypeptide(L)'
;MDLMKTYTLKEVSKKINVSPGTLRKWEQDFEDLLDIPRTKQGARIYTDLEIELLLEIKQMADKKVSKEAIRHEMQKMEEPEKGDFSDELLVTSEISNGDADPIELEPSLDNYYKEALFTESEFSLEIVPEEAITPVPIEESTMKNTELFFEAMETYKNTFLSEVKDEIRSVVRKEVLEEVRKEISKGTFVTVKSISDSIYKSTENTKAEIQELSESVEKASEETADTLKQLANKVTHASLETSEEIFSLSKQLSETSEELSHYVDVTNNEISSLSEAITKDREFLMEERNLYRQEVSQRELAFQQMLTNFRDVAAAKEKKWWKFWT
;
A
#
# COMPACT_ATOMS: atom_id res chain seq x y z
N MET A 1 10.50 -31.79 18.54
CA MET A 1 9.44 -30.85 18.95
C MET A 1 10.12 -29.51 19.04
N ASP A 2 9.92 -28.68 18.01
CA ASP A 2 10.66 -27.43 17.86
C ASP A 2 10.24 -26.46 18.97
N LEU A 3 11.21 -25.99 19.75
CA LEU A 3 10.95 -25.07 20.85
C LEU A 3 10.82 -23.67 20.23
N MET A 4 9.60 -23.27 19.86
CA MET A 4 9.34 -21.88 19.46
C MET A 4 9.81 -20.95 20.58
N LYS A 5 10.72 -20.04 20.25
CA LYS A 5 11.31 -19.12 21.22
C LYS A 5 10.25 -18.13 21.68
N THR A 6 10.09 -18.06 23.00
CA THR A 6 9.17 -17.14 23.65
C THR A 6 9.95 -16.00 24.29
N TYR A 7 9.49 -14.78 24.08
CA TYR A 7 10.08 -13.55 24.56
C TYR A 7 9.13 -12.85 25.53
N THR A 8 9.72 -12.21 26.53
CA THR A 8 9.00 -11.34 27.48
C THR A 8 8.85 -9.93 26.91
N LEU A 9 7.88 -9.16 27.42
CA LEU A 9 7.70 -7.74 27.05
C LEU A 9 9.00 -6.92 27.10
N LYS A 10 9.87 -7.20 28.07
CA LYS A 10 11.16 -6.50 28.22
C LYS A 10 12.16 -6.90 27.13
N GLU A 11 12.16 -8.15 26.71
CA GLU A 11 13.02 -8.65 25.63
C GLU A 11 12.54 -8.12 24.28
N VAL A 12 11.23 -8.13 24.02
CA VAL A 12 10.65 -7.54 22.81
C VAL A 12 10.94 -6.05 22.74
N SER A 13 10.73 -5.31 23.83
CA SER A 13 11.04 -3.88 23.91
C SER A 13 12.49 -3.56 23.51
N LYS A 14 13.44 -4.40 23.92
CA LYS A 14 14.85 -4.27 23.50
C LYS A 14 15.06 -4.68 22.04
N LYS A 15 14.42 -5.76 21.58
CA LYS A 15 14.56 -6.31 20.22
C LYS A 15 14.05 -5.33 19.16
N ILE A 16 12.92 -4.66 19.41
CA ILE A 16 12.32 -3.72 18.45
C ILE A 16 12.66 -2.24 18.74
N ASN A 17 13.40 -1.94 19.82
CA ASN A 17 13.76 -0.60 20.28
C ASN A 17 12.55 0.32 20.50
N VAL A 18 11.53 -0.18 21.19
CA VAL A 18 10.28 0.55 21.52
C VAL A 18 10.03 0.45 23.01
N SER A 19 9.56 1.54 23.63
CA SER A 19 9.31 1.55 25.08
C SER A 19 8.23 0.53 25.48
N PRO A 20 8.33 -0.12 26.65
CA PRO A 20 7.29 -1.05 27.12
C PRO A 20 5.90 -0.41 27.25
N GLY A 21 5.83 0.91 27.45
CA GLY A 21 4.58 1.66 27.50
C GLY A 21 3.93 1.81 26.12
N THR A 22 4.73 2.02 25.07
CA THR A 22 4.24 2.09 23.69
C THR A 22 3.74 0.72 23.21
N LEU A 23 4.46 -0.36 23.55
CA LEU A 23 4.02 -1.72 23.26
C LEU A 23 2.65 -2.05 23.86
N ARG A 24 2.39 -1.64 25.11
CA ARG A 24 1.07 -1.80 25.75
C ARG A 24 -0.02 -0.98 25.07
N LYS A 25 0.33 0.20 24.56
CA LYS A 25 -0.62 1.03 23.79
C LYS A 25 -0.94 0.38 22.46
N TRP A 26 0.03 -0.24 21.79
CA TRP A 26 -0.23 -1.00 20.56
C TRP A 26 -1.06 -2.25 20.83
N GLU A 27 -0.77 -3.00 21.89
CA GLU A 27 -1.63 -4.11 22.36
C GLU A 27 -3.09 -3.67 22.55
N GLN A 28 -3.30 -2.48 23.13
CA GLN A 28 -4.65 -1.94 23.33
C GLN A 28 -5.28 -1.35 22.06
N ASP A 29 -4.50 -0.67 21.22
CA ASP A 29 -4.99 -0.03 19.99
C ASP A 29 -5.27 -1.04 18.88
N PHE A 30 -4.65 -2.23 18.92
CA PHE A 30 -4.74 -3.29 17.92
C PHE A 30 -5.16 -4.65 18.52
N GLU A 31 -6.00 -4.65 19.55
CA GLU A 31 -6.47 -5.87 20.25
C GLU A 31 -7.17 -6.86 19.30
N ASP A 32 -7.85 -6.36 18.26
CA ASP A 32 -8.55 -7.19 17.26
C ASP A 32 -7.60 -7.94 16.31
N LEU A 33 -6.33 -7.52 16.22
CA LEU A 33 -5.34 -8.03 15.25
C LEU A 33 -4.12 -8.67 15.93
N LEU A 34 -3.87 -8.32 17.20
CA LEU A 34 -2.67 -8.69 17.93
C LEU A 34 -3.06 -9.54 19.15
N ASP A 35 -3.35 -10.82 18.91
CA ASP A 35 -3.62 -11.78 19.99
C ASP A 35 -2.31 -12.20 20.66
N ILE A 36 -2.03 -11.66 21.86
CA ILE A 36 -0.79 -11.94 22.58
C ILE A 36 -0.97 -13.18 23.47
N PRO A 37 -0.24 -14.29 23.20
CA PRO A 37 -0.31 -15.49 24.02
C PRO A 37 0.01 -15.20 25.49
N ARG A 38 -0.75 -15.81 26.40
CA ARG A 38 -0.51 -15.71 27.86
C ARG A 38 -0.08 -17.04 28.44
N THR A 39 0.81 -16.99 29.43
CA THR A 39 1.15 -18.17 30.22
C THR A 39 -0.04 -18.63 31.06
N LYS A 40 0.04 -19.86 31.59
CA LYS A 40 -0.87 -20.35 32.65
C LYS A 40 -0.92 -19.44 33.89
N GLN A 41 0.07 -18.56 34.06
CA GLN A 41 0.15 -17.57 35.15
C GLN A 41 -0.33 -16.17 34.71
N GLY A 42 -0.84 -16.01 33.49
CA GLY A 42 -1.38 -14.76 32.94
C GLY A 42 -0.33 -13.75 32.44
N ALA A 43 0.94 -14.12 32.40
CA ALA A 43 2.01 -13.27 31.88
C ALA A 43 2.02 -13.29 30.34
N ARG A 44 2.25 -12.12 29.72
CA ARG A 44 2.35 -11.95 28.27
C ARG A 44 3.62 -12.60 27.74
N ILE A 45 3.47 -13.42 26.70
CA ILE A 45 4.54 -14.01 25.93
C ILE A 45 4.39 -13.57 24.49
N TYR A 46 5.52 -13.27 23.85
CA TYR A 46 5.61 -12.96 22.44
C TYR A 46 6.45 -14.04 21.76
N THR A 47 5.98 -14.58 20.65
CA THR A 47 6.69 -15.43 19.72
C THR A 47 7.28 -14.59 18.61
N ASP A 48 8.03 -15.20 17.70
CA ASP A 48 8.57 -14.48 16.55
C ASP A 48 7.47 -13.91 15.63
N LEU A 49 6.28 -14.53 15.57
CA LEU A 49 5.13 -14.03 14.80
C LEU A 49 4.62 -12.69 15.34
N GLU A 50 4.37 -12.61 16.65
CA GLU A 50 3.91 -11.35 17.25
C GLU A 50 4.99 -10.25 17.19
N ILE A 51 6.27 -10.63 17.20
CA ILE A 51 7.38 -9.68 17.04
C ILE A 51 7.42 -9.11 15.62
N GLU A 52 7.15 -9.92 14.60
CA GLU A 52 7.09 -9.48 13.20
C GLU A 52 5.94 -8.50 12.97
N LEU A 53 4.74 -8.80 13.47
CA LEU A 53 3.59 -7.89 13.47
C LEU A 53 3.91 -6.56 14.16
N LEU A 54 4.55 -6.60 15.33
CA LEU A 54 4.97 -5.40 16.05
C LEU A 54 6.03 -4.58 15.30
N LEU A 55 6.89 -5.22 14.51
CA LEU A 55 7.84 -4.52 13.64
C LEU A 55 7.13 -3.82 12.49
N GLU A 56 6.10 -4.42 11.91
CA GLU A 56 5.31 -3.83 10.85
C GLU A 56 4.54 -2.58 11.35
N ILE A 57 3.89 -2.71 12.51
CA ILE A 57 3.24 -1.57 13.19
C ILE A 57 4.24 -0.45 13.46
N LYS A 58 5.47 -0.79 13.87
CA LYS A 58 6.53 0.20 14.07
C LYS A 58 6.89 0.93 12.77
N GLN A 59 7.08 0.19 11.66
CA GLN A 59 7.39 0.79 10.37
C GLN A 59 6.31 1.76 9.90
N MET A 60 5.04 1.40 10.09
CA MET A 60 3.92 2.26 9.73
C MET A 60 3.75 3.46 10.66
N ALA A 61 3.99 3.27 11.96
CA ALA A 61 3.98 4.35 12.95
C ALA A 61 5.09 5.39 12.68
N ASP A 62 6.28 4.94 12.27
CA ASP A 62 7.41 5.81 11.91
C ASP A 62 7.10 6.65 10.65
N LYS A 63 6.27 6.12 9.74
CA LYS A 63 5.76 6.84 8.54
C LYS A 63 4.63 7.84 8.84
N LYS A 64 4.27 8.08 10.12
CA LYS A 64 3.17 8.97 10.56
C LYS A 64 1.81 8.65 9.93
N VAL A 65 1.58 7.40 9.60
CA VAL A 65 0.28 6.93 9.09
C VAL A 65 -0.73 6.96 10.24
N SER A 66 -1.97 7.38 9.96
CA SER A 66 -3.03 7.42 10.99
C SER A 66 -3.36 6.01 11.46
N LYS A 67 -3.75 5.85 12.73
CA LYS A 67 -4.03 4.53 13.34
C LYS A 67 -5.10 3.73 12.58
N GLU A 68 -6.02 4.42 11.92
CA GLU A 68 -7.09 3.82 11.11
C GLU A 68 -6.57 3.29 9.76
N ALA A 69 -5.60 3.98 9.15
CA ALA A 69 -4.94 3.51 7.94
C ALA A 69 -4.03 2.31 8.21
N ILE A 70 -3.39 2.24 9.39
CA ILE A 70 -2.64 1.04 9.82
C ILE A 70 -3.58 -0.16 9.96
N ARG A 71 -4.77 0.02 10.57
CA ARG A 71 -5.79 -1.04 10.66
C ARG A 71 -6.26 -1.51 9.29
N HIS A 72 -6.57 -0.58 8.39
CA HIS A 72 -7.09 -0.91 7.06
C HIS A 72 -6.05 -1.66 6.19
N GLU A 73 -4.77 -1.30 6.28
CA GLU A 73 -3.71 -1.95 5.51
C GLU A 73 -3.43 -3.38 6.01
N MET A 74 -3.39 -3.57 7.34
CA MET A 74 -3.16 -4.91 7.89
C MET A 74 -4.35 -5.85 7.67
N GLN A 75 -5.58 -5.33 7.76
CA GLN A 75 -6.79 -6.13 7.49
C GLN A 75 -6.91 -6.54 6.01
N LYS A 76 -6.30 -5.78 5.10
CA LYS A 76 -6.23 -6.10 3.67
C LYS A 76 -5.26 -7.25 3.35
N MET A 77 -4.33 -7.59 4.24
CA MET A 77 -3.42 -8.73 4.08
C MET A 77 -4.00 -10.06 4.60
N GLU A 78 -5.05 -10.05 5.43
CA GLU A 78 -5.65 -11.25 6.02
C GLU A 78 -6.78 -11.88 5.19
N GLU A 79 -7.29 -11.22 4.14
CA GLU A 79 -8.22 -11.85 3.20
C GLU A 79 -7.46 -12.46 2.01
N PRO A 80 -7.35 -13.80 1.89
CA PRO A 80 -6.95 -14.41 0.63
C PRO A 80 -8.07 -14.16 -0.38
N GLU A 81 -7.81 -13.28 -1.35
CA GLU A 81 -8.67 -13.08 -2.51
C GLU A 81 -9.04 -14.43 -3.14
N LYS A 82 -10.30 -14.81 -2.95
CA LYS A 82 -11.01 -15.73 -3.84
C LYS A 82 -11.95 -14.93 -4.71
N GLY A 83 -11.56 -14.79 -5.97
CA GLY A 83 -12.52 -14.86 -7.07
C GLY A 83 -12.93 -13.54 -7.70
N ASP A 84 -12.35 -13.36 -8.88
CA ASP A 84 -13.08 -13.05 -10.13
C ASP A 84 -13.22 -11.56 -10.51
N PHE A 85 -12.19 -11.05 -11.20
CA PHE A 85 -12.36 -10.08 -12.28
C PHE A 85 -11.39 -10.44 -13.41
N SER A 86 -11.87 -11.31 -14.31
CA SER A 86 -11.35 -11.44 -15.67
C SER A 86 -11.65 -10.18 -16.48
N ASP A 87 -10.72 -9.86 -17.36
CA ASP A 87 -10.79 -8.89 -18.45
C ASP A 87 -10.92 -7.43 -18.07
N GLU A 88 -9.82 -6.69 -18.23
CA GLU A 88 -9.67 -5.79 -19.38
C GLU A 88 -8.52 -4.82 -19.09
N LEU A 89 -7.37 -5.05 -19.73
CA LEU A 89 -6.39 -4.03 -20.16
C LEU A 89 -5.16 -4.74 -20.73
N LEU A 90 -5.31 -5.29 -21.94
CA LEU A 90 -4.15 -5.55 -22.79
C LEU A 90 -3.80 -4.27 -23.54
N VAL A 91 -2.58 -3.84 -23.26
CA VAL A 91 -1.70 -3.01 -24.08
C VAL A 91 -1.96 -3.19 -25.57
N THR A 92 -2.13 -2.08 -26.28
CA THR A 92 -1.78 -1.99 -27.70
C THR A 92 -0.98 -0.72 -27.95
N SER A 93 0.34 -0.86 -27.95
CA SER A 93 1.20 -0.06 -28.82
C SER A 93 1.29 -0.80 -30.15
N GLU A 94 0.80 -0.21 -31.25
CA GLU A 94 1.43 -0.33 -32.57
C GLU A 94 0.88 0.70 -33.55
N ILE A 95 1.82 1.27 -34.29
CA ILE A 95 1.70 2.38 -35.24
C ILE A 95 1.26 1.81 -36.60
N SER A 96 0.50 2.58 -37.39
CA SER A 96 0.82 2.92 -38.80
C SER A 96 -0.39 2.94 -39.76
N ASN A 97 -0.57 4.14 -40.35
CA ASN A 97 -1.01 4.47 -41.72
C ASN A 97 -2.50 4.36 -42.12
N GLY A 98 -3.00 5.49 -42.66
CA GLY A 98 -3.63 5.48 -43.98
C GLY A 98 -5.02 6.13 -44.09
N ASP A 99 -5.00 7.41 -44.47
CA ASP A 99 -5.91 8.08 -45.42
C ASP A 99 -7.23 8.75 -44.97
N ALA A 100 -7.29 10.02 -45.39
CA ALA A 100 -8.44 10.83 -45.85
C ALA A 100 -9.11 11.84 -44.88
N ASP A 101 -8.49 13.03 -44.82
CA ASP A 101 -9.07 14.35 -45.16
C ASP A 101 -10.01 15.11 -44.20
N PRO A 102 -10.00 16.48 -44.26
CA PRO A 102 -9.72 17.32 -43.10
C PRO A 102 -10.91 18.16 -42.60
N ILE A 103 -10.87 18.52 -41.32
CA ILE A 103 -11.76 19.52 -40.73
C ILE A 103 -10.89 20.69 -40.24
N GLU A 104 -10.81 21.74 -41.04
CA GLU A 104 -10.48 23.09 -40.60
C GLU A 104 -11.59 23.59 -39.66
N LEU A 105 -11.21 24.25 -38.57
CA LEU A 105 -11.89 25.45 -38.05
C LEU A 105 -11.01 26.13 -37.01
N GLU A 106 -10.61 27.33 -37.39
CA GLU A 106 -9.71 28.29 -36.74
C GLU A 106 -10.24 28.90 -35.42
N PRO A 107 -9.38 29.59 -34.66
CA PRO A 107 -9.64 30.06 -33.30
C PRO A 107 -10.39 31.39 -33.30
N SER A 108 -11.54 31.46 -32.62
CA SER A 108 -12.25 32.73 -32.42
C SER A 108 -11.81 33.40 -31.12
N LEU A 109 -10.93 34.39 -31.23
CA LEU A 109 -10.54 35.29 -30.16
C LEU A 109 -10.68 36.74 -30.64
N ASP A 110 -11.90 37.12 -31.03
CA ASP A 110 -12.26 38.50 -31.41
C ASP A 110 -13.74 38.71 -31.07
N ASN A 111 -14.02 39.39 -29.94
CA ASN A 111 -15.24 40.19 -29.72
C ASN A 111 -15.25 40.85 -28.33
N TYR A 112 -14.22 41.63 -28.05
CA TYR A 112 -14.28 42.63 -26.98
C TYR A 112 -13.82 43.96 -27.59
N TYR A 113 -14.69 44.97 -27.54
CA TYR A 113 -14.59 46.34 -28.07
C TYR A 113 -15.19 46.64 -29.46
N LYS A 114 -16.49 46.97 -29.47
CA LYS A 114 -17.16 48.03 -30.25
C LYS A 114 -18.66 47.97 -29.86
N GLU A 115 -19.42 49.03 -29.65
CA GLU A 115 -19.33 50.42 -30.07
C GLU A 115 -20.30 51.20 -29.16
N ALA A 116 -19.87 52.30 -28.56
CA ALA A 116 -20.77 53.26 -27.92
C ALA A 116 -20.85 54.51 -28.80
N LEU A 117 -22.09 55.00 -28.96
CA LEU A 117 -22.51 56.34 -29.41
C LEU A 117 -22.55 56.58 -30.92
N PHE A 118 -23.75 56.75 -31.48
CA PHE A 118 -24.41 58.05 -31.67
C PHE A 118 -25.83 57.84 -32.22
N THR A 119 -26.84 58.35 -31.51
CA THR A 119 -28.21 58.49 -32.02
C THR A 119 -28.44 59.95 -32.35
N GLU A 120 -28.51 60.25 -33.63
CA GLU A 120 -29.15 61.46 -34.15
C GLU A 120 -30.49 61.04 -34.79
N SER A 121 -31.58 61.67 -34.36
CA SER A 121 -32.86 61.62 -35.05
C SER A 121 -33.59 62.94 -34.84
N GLU A 122 -33.64 63.74 -35.90
CA GLU A 122 -34.49 64.90 -36.10
C GLU A 122 -35.98 64.52 -35.99
N PHE A 123 -36.81 65.42 -35.46
CA PHE A 123 -38.23 65.47 -35.82
C PHE A 123 -38.77 66.90 -35.70
N SER A 124 -39.29 67.40 -36.83
CA SER A 124 -39.89 68.72 -37.03
C SER A 124 -41.31 68.81 -36.47
N LEU A 125 -41.73 70.02 -36.10
CA LEU A 125 -43.09 70.38 -35.67
C LEU A 125 -43.85 71.03 -36.83
N GLU A 126 -45.04 70.49 -37.11
CA GLU A 126 -45.94 70.85 -38.20
C GLU A 126 -46.98 71.89 -37.75
N ILE A 127 -47.36 72.75 -38.70
CA ILE A 127 -48.19 73.95 -38.58
C ILE A 127 -49.64 73.64 -39.01
N VAL A 128 -50.65 74.27 -38.39
CA VAL A 128 -52.00 74.42 -38.96
C VAL A 128 -52.55 75.86 -38.69
N PRO A 129 -53.27 76.51 -39.65
CA PRO A 129 -53.59 77.95 -39.65
C PRO A 129 -55.07 78.27 -39.36
N GLU A 130 -55.42 79.56 -39.11
CA GLU A 130 -56.76 80.11 -39.39
C GLU A 130 -56.77 81.66 -39.53
N GLU A 131 -57.71 82.16 -40.34
CA GLU A 131 -57.73 83.44 -41.07
C GLU A 131 -58.40 84.66 -40.37
N ALA A 132 -57.92 85.87 -40.75
CA ALA A 132 -58.57 87.18 -41.06
C ALA A 132 -59.59 87.83 -40.06
N ILE A 133 -59.72 89.16 -39.88
CA ILE A 133 -59.82 90.32 -40.80
C ILE A 133 -59.46 91.66 -40.06
N THR A 134 -58.97 92.64 -40.83
CA THR A 134 -58.50 94.08 -40.72
C THR A 134 -59.37 95.13 -39.94
N PRO A 135 -59.01 96.46 -39.72
CA PRO A 135 -58.05 97.33 -40.46
C PRO A 135 -57.24 98.51 -39.76
N VAL A 136 -56.03 98.82 -40.31
CA VAL A 136 -55.45 100.18 -40.73
C VAL A 136 -55.01 101.24 -39.67
N PRO A 137 -53.99 102.13 -39.86
CA PRO A 137 -52.61 102.06 -40.41
C PRO A 137 -51.51 102.83 -39.58
N ILE A 138 -50.23 102.76 -39.98
CA ILE A 138 -49.17 103.84 -40.01
C ILE A 138 -47.76 103.33 -39.61
N GLU A 139 -46.79 103.53 -40.52
CA GLU A 139 -45.30 103.42 -40.41
C GLU A 139 -44.63 102.03 -40.50
N GLU A 140 -44.51 101.50 -41.72
CA GLU A 140 -44.09 100.11 -42.01
C GLU A 140 -42.63 99.92 -42.53
N SER A 141 -41.81 100.97 -42.64
CA SER A 141 -40.48 100.85 -43.30
C SER A 141 -39.26 100.84 -42.37
N THR A 142 -39.40 101.28 -41.12
CA THR A 142 -38.27 101.39 -40.18
C THR A 142 -38.17 100.21 -39.21
N MET A 143 -39.30 99.61 -38.80
CA MET A 143 -39.32 98.45 -37.89
C MET A 143 -38.89 97.13 -38.56
N LYS A 144 -39.29 96.87 -39.81
CA LYS A 144 -38.87 95.66 -40.55
C LYS A 144 -37.35 95.59 -40.75
N ASN A 145 -36.70 96.72 -40.99
CA ASN A 145 -35.24 96.77 -41.19
C ASN A 145 -34.45 96.56 -39.89
N THR A 146 -35.00 96.99 -38.74
CA THR A 146 -34.38 96.72 -37.44
C THR A 146 -34.60 95.28 -36.98
N GLU A 147 -35.77 94.70 -37.26
CA GLU A 147 -36.10 93.32 -36.91
C GLU A 147 -35.28 92.32 -37.74
N LEU A 148 -35.11 92.59 -39.05
CA LEU A 148 -34.20 91.83 -39.92
C LEU A 148 -32.73 91.90 -39.47
N PHE A 149 -32.29 93.02 -38.90
CA PHE A 149 -30.94 93.15 -38.37
C PHE A 149 -30.74 92.36 -37.07
N PHE A 150 -31.72 92.37 -36.16
CA PHE A 150 -31.67 91.53 -34.96
C PHE A 150 -31.75 90.04 -35.29
N GLU A 151 -32.57 89.64 -36.28
CA GLU A 151 -32.63 88.27 -36.77
C GLU A 151 -31.32 87.84 -37.45
N ALA A 152 -30.71 88.71 -38.26
CA ALA A 152 -29.38 88.48 -38.84
C ALA A 152 -28.27 88.41 -37.76
N MET A 153 -28.40 89.20 -36.68
CA MET A 153 -27.46 89.18 -35.56
C MET A 153 -27.64 87.93 -34.69
N GLU A 154 -28.87 87.46 -34.53
CA GLU A 154 -29.20 86.29 -33.74
C GLU A 154 -28.81 85.00 -34.48
N THR A 155 -29.03 84.96 -35.79
CA THR A 155 -28.50 83.91 -36.66
C THR A 155 -26.97 83.89 -36.65
N TYR A 156 -26.29 85.04 -36.81
CA TYR A 156 -24.82 85.13 -36.69
C TYR A 156 -24.29 84.69 -35.33
N LYS A 157 -24.95 85.07 -34.23
CA LYS A 157 -24.60 84.63 -32.87
C LYS A 157 -24.74 83.11 -32.75
N ASN A 158 -25.82 82.54 -33.28
CA ASN A 158 -26.07 81.10 -33.19
C ASN A 158 -25.09 80.30 -34.05
N THR A 159 -24.77 80.75 -35.27
CA THR A 159 -23.73 80.11 -36.11
C THR A 159 -22.33 80.29 -35.54
N PHE A 160 -21.98 81.47 -35.02
CA PHE A 160 -20.68 81.67 -34.38
C PHE A 160 -20.55 80.81 -33.12
N LEU A 161 -21.59 80.73 -32.28
CA LEU A 161 -21.57 79.87 -31.10
C LEU A 161 -21.53 78.39 -31.45
N SER A 162 -22.21 77.94 -32.52
CA SER A 162 -22.10 76.55 -32.96
C SER A 162 -20.71 76.27 -33.51
N GLU A 163 -20.16 77.17 -34.33
CA GLU A 163 -18.85 77.00 -34.94
C GLU A 163 -17.74 77.02 -33.89
N VAL A 164 -17.75 77.97 -32.95
CA VAL A 164 -16.82 78.00 -31.82
C VAL A 164 -17.00 76.79 -30.91
N LYS A 165 -18.23 76.36 -30.63
CA LYS A 165 -18.50 75.17 -29.82
C LYS A 165 -17.99 73.90 -30.50
N ASP A 166 -18.17 73.78 -31.81
CA ASP A 166 -17.74 72.63 -32.58
C ASP A 166 -16.22 72.62 -32.79
N GLU A 167 -15.59 73.79 -32.96
CA GLU A 167 -14.14 73.97 -32.98
C GLU A 167 -13.52 73.59 -31.63
N ILE A 168 -14.04 74.12 -30.51
CA ILE A 168 -13.58 73.78 -29.15
C ILE A 168 -13.78 72.28 -28.90
N ARG A 169 -14.96 71.73 -29.23
CA ARG A 169 -15.26 70.31 -29.01
C ARG A 169 -14.41 69.40 -29.91
N SER A 170 -14.07 69.84 -31.11
CA SER A 170 -13.19 69.14 -32.06
C SER A 170 -11.76 69.09 -31.53
N VAL A 171 -11.19 70.26 -31.20
CA VAL A 171 -9.82 70.41 -30.71
C VAL A 171 -9.63 69.68 -29.39
N VAL A 172 -10.54 69.87 -28.42
CA VAL A 172 -10.45 69.20 -27.11
C VAL A 172 -10.59 67.68 -27.24
N ARG A 173 -11.54 67.18 -28.05
CA ARG A 173 -11.66 65.72 -28.26
C ARG A 173 -10.40 65.16 -28.90
N LYS A 174 -9.86 65.84 -29.91
CA LYS A 174 -8.67 65.38 -30.62
C LYS A 174 -7.45 65.37 -29.70
N GLU A 175 -7.19 66.45 -28.98
CA GLU A 175 -6.07 66.57 -28.05
C GLU A 175 -6.17 65.56 -26.90
N VAL A 176 -7.35 65.45 -26.26
CA VAL A 176 -7.58 64.47 -25.18
C VAL A 176 -7.45 63.04 -25.71
N LEU A 177 -7.97 62.72 -26.90
CA LEU A 177 -7.80 61.40 -27.50
C LEU A 177 -6.33 61.09 -27.80
N GLU A 178 -5.58 62.07 -28.30
CA GLU A 178 -4.15 61.93 -28.60
C GLU A 178 -3.35 61.68 -27.31
N GLU A 179 -3.63 62.43 -26.23
CA GLU A 179 -2.99 62.25 -24.92
C GLU A 179 -3.38 60.92 -24.26
N VAL A 180 -4.66 60.57 -24.24
CA VAL A 180 -5.14 59.30 -23.70
C VAL A 180 -4.54 58.13 -24.47
N ARG A 181 -4.51 58.20 -25.80
CA ARG A 181 -3.89 57.16 -26.65
C ARG A 181 -2.39 57.06 -26.38
N LYS A 182 -1.70 58.18 -26.21
CA LYS A 182 -0.27 58.23 -25.88
C LYS A 182 0.01 57.62 -24.50
N GLU A 183 -0.82 57.91 -23.51
CA GLU A 183 -0.64 57.39 -22.16
C GLU A 183 -1.01 55.90 -22.05
N ILE A 184 -2.06 55.46 -22.74
CA ILE A 184 -2.40 54.03 -22.89
C ILE A 184 -1.26 53.28 -23.59
N SER A 185 -0.72 53.83 -24.69
CA SER A 185 0.42 53.25 -25.41
C SER A 185 1.63 53.09 -24.50
N LYS A 186 1.98 54.12 -23.73
CA LYS A 186 3.10 54.05 -22.78
C LYS A 186 2.85 53.05 -21.66
N GLY A 187 1.65 53.06 -21.05
CA GLY A 187 1.28 52.12 -20.00
C GLY A 187 1.29 50.68 -20.49
N THR A 188 0.79 50.42 -21.70
CA THR A 188 0.82 49.11 -22.35
C THR A 188 2.25 48.67 -22.62
N PHE A 189 3.10 49.56 -23.12
CA PHE A 189 4.51 49.25 -23.35
C PHE A 189 5.23 48.87 -22.05
N VAL A 190 5.03 49.61 -20.96
CA VAL A 190 5.66 49.33 -19.67
C VAL A 190 5.16 48.00 -19.10
N THR A 191 3.85 47.74 -19.15
CA THR A 191 3.27 46.49 -18.63
C THR A 191 3.74 45.28 -19.44
N VAL A 192 3.64 45.33 -20.78
CA VAL A 192 4.13 44.25 -21.66
C VAL A 192 5.63 44.02 -21.48
N LYS A 193 6.43 45.09 -21.38
CA LYS A 193 7.87 44.96 -21.11
C LYS A 193 8.13 44.30 -19.75
N SER A 194 7.43 44.70 -18.69
CA SER A 194 7.60 44.11 -17.36
C SER A 194 7.20 42.64 -17.31
N ILE A 195 6.13 42.26 -18.01
CA ILE A 195 5.69 40.87 -18.15
C ILE A 195 6.71 40.08 -18.96
N SER A 196 7.17 40.62 -20.08
CA SER A 196 8.22 40.03 -20.91
C SER A 196 9.48 39.76 -20.09
N ASP A 197 10.01 40.78 -19.39
CA ASP A 197 11.21 40.66 -18.56
C ASP A 197 11.02 39.62 -17.44
N SER A 198 9.83 39.56 -16.85
CA SER A 198 9.50 38.55 -15.82
C SER A 198 9.43 37.15 -16.39
N ILE A 199 8.83 36.96 -17.58
CA ILE A 199 8.77 35.67 -18.27
C ILE A 199 10.17 35.22 -18.66
N TYR A 200 11.01 36.09 -19.21
CA TYR A 200 12.40 35.76 -19.55
C TYR A 200 13.17 35.33 -18.31
N LYS A 201 13.07 36.10 -17.22
CA LYS A 201 13.77 35.78 -15.97
C LYS A 201 13.24 34.52 -15.30
N SER A 202 11.93 34.29 -15.33
CA SER A 202 11.33 33.04 -14.85
C SER A 202 11.77 31.85 -15.69
N THR A 203 11.83 31.99 -17.01
CA THR A 203 12.26 30.92 -17.93
C THR A 203 13.73 30.56 -17.71
N GLU A 204 14.57 31.57 -17.51
CA GLU A 204 15.99 31.38 -17.17
C GLU A 204 16.16 30.64 -15.83
N ASN A 205 15.42 31.06 -14.80
CA ASN A 205 15.43 30.41 -13.49
C ASN A 205 14.93 28.96 -13.57
N THR A 206 13.79 28.72 -14.22
CA THR A 206 13.23 27.37 -14.37
C THR A 206 14.19 26.45 -15.13
N LYS A 207 14.89 26.96 -16.15
CA LYS A 207 15.92 26.18 -16.84
C LYS A 207 17.07 25.79 -15.90
N ALA A 208 17.54 26.71 -15.08
CA ALA A 208 18.60 26.43 -14.11
C ALA A 208 18.16 25.40 -13.06
N GLU A 209 16.95 25.54 -12.52
CA GLU A 209 16.38 24.60 -11.55
C GLU A 209 16.19 23.20 -12.14
N ILE A 210 15.71 23.10 -13.39
CA ILE A 210 15.59 21.81 -14.09
C ILE A 210 16.97 21.16 -14.27
N GLN A 211 17.99 21.95 -14.56
CA GLN A 211 19.35 21.43 -14.72
C GLN A 211 19.93 20.93 -13.38
N GLU A 212 19.76 21.68 -12.30
CA GLU A 212 20.18 21.26 -10.95
C GLU A 212 19.44 20.00 -10.50
N LEU A 213 18.13 19.91 -10.80
CA LEU A 213 17.35 18.72 -10.53
C LEU A 213 17.86 17.53 -11.35
N SER A 214 18.17 17.72 -12.64
CA SER A 214 18.74 16.68 -13.49
C SER A 214 20.05 16.15 -12.94
N GLU A 215 20.96 17.03 -12.51
CA GLU A 215 22.25 16.66 -11.89
C GLU A 215 22.03 15.90 -10.57
N SER A 216 21.06 16.33 -9.76
CA SER A 216 20.71 15.65 -8.50
C SER A 216 20.13 14.26 -8.73
N VAL A 217 19.28 14.10 -9.75
CA VAL A 217 18.70 12.81 -10.15
C VAL A 217 19.77 11.88 -10.71
N GLU A 218 20.68 12.39 -11.54
CA GLU A 218 21.79 11.60 -12.08
C GLU A 218 22.69 11.08 -10.97
N LYS A 219 23.09 11.94 -10.03
CA LYS A 219 23.89 11.56 -8.87
C LYS A 219 23.18 10.54 -7.98
N ALA A 220 21.90 10.77 -7.66
CA ALA A 220 21.11 9.84 -6.86
C ALA A 220 20.95 8.48 -7.57
N SER A 221 20.80 8.48 -8.90
CA SER A 221 20.74 7.27 -9.72
C SER A 221 22.07 6.51 -9.69
N GLU A 222 23.21 7.21 -9.77
CA GLU A 222 24.54 6.59 -9.69
C GLU A 222 24.77 5.95 -8.32
N GLU A 223 24.48 6.67 -7.23
CA GLU A 223 24.55 6.14 -5.86
C GLU A 223 23.64 4.92 -5.66
N THR A 224 22.42 4.97 -6.24
CA THR A 224 21.48 3.84 -6.20
C THR A 224 22.02 2.64 -6.99
N ALA A 225 22.61 2.86 -8.17
CA ALA A 225 23.19 1.78 -8.97
C ALA A 225 24.36 1.09 -8.26
N ASP A 226 25.22 1.85 -7.59
CA ASP A 226 26.35 1.28 -6.86
C ASP A 226 25.93 0.55 -5.59
N THR A 227 24.95 1.08 -4.86
CA THR A 227 24.38 0.36 -3.70
C THR A 227 23.67 -0.93 -4.12
N LEU A 228 22.95 -0.93 -5.26
CA LEU A 228 22.36 -2.15 -5.84
C LEU A 228 23.43 -3.18 -6.23
N LYS A 229 24.54 -2.76 -6.83
CA LYS A 229 25.68 -3.67 -7.12
C LYS A 229 26.26 -4.27 -5.84
N GLN A 230 26.48 -3.45 -4.81
CA GLN A 230 27.00 -3.93 -3.53
C GLN A 230 26.05 -4.91 -2.86
N LEU A 231 24.75 -4.63 -2.90
CA LEU A 231 23.72 -5.52 -2.38
C LEU A 231 23.71 -6.85 -3.15
N ALA A 232 23.73 -6.81 -4.48
CA ALA A 232 23.77 -7.99 -5.32
C ALA A 232 24.99 -8.87 -4.97
N ASN A 233 26.17 -8.28 -4.84
CA ASN A 233 27.37 -9.01 -4.45
C ASN A 233 27.23 -9.65 -3.06
N LYS A 234 26.69 -8.91 -2.07
CA LYS A 234 26.43 -9.47 -0.73
C LYS A 234 25.45 -10.63 -0.76
N VAL A 235 24.37 -10.52 -1.53
CA VAL A 235 23.37 -11.60 -1.68
C VAL A 235 24.00 -12.82 -2.34
N THR A 236 24.80 -12.65 -3.39
CA THR A 236 25.49 -13.79 -4.04
C THR A 236 26.47 -14.48 -3.09
N HIS A 237 27.23 -13.72 -2.30
CA HIS A 237 28.18 -14.30 -1.35
C HIS A 237 27.48 -15.03 -0.22
N ALA A 238 26.46 -14.42 0.40
CA ALA A 238 25.66 -15.05 1.45
C ALA A 238 24.94 -16.30 0.94
N SER A 239 24.41 -16.26 -0.29
CA SER A 239 23.79 -17.42 -0.93
C SER A 239 24.79 -18.55 -1.19
N LEU A 240 26.03 -18.23 -1.58
CA LEU A 240 27.09 -19.21 -1.79
C LEU A 240 27.46 -19.88 -0.47
N GLU A 241 27.76 -19.09 0.56
CA GLU A 241 28.12 -19.56 1.90
C GLU A 241 27.02 -20.45 2.48
N THR A 242 25.77 -20.00 2.42
CA THR A 242 24.61 -20.78 2.89
C THR A 242 24.49 -22.11 2.13
N SER A 243 24.72 -22.12 0.82
CA SER A 243 24.68 -23.35 0.02
C SER A 243 25.77 -24.33 0.41
N GLU A 244 26.99 -23.84 0.69
CA GLU A 244 28.10 -24.68 1.15
C GLU A 244 27.82 -25.27 2.54
N GLU A 245 27.26 -24.47 3.45
CA GLU A 245 26.85 -24.95 4.77
C GLU A 245 25.77 -26.03 4.68
N ILE A 246 24.70 -25.80 3.91
CA ILE A 246 23.64 -26.79 3.68
C ILE A 246 24.23 -28.08 3.11
N PHE A 247 25.14 -27.98 2.15
CA PHE A 247 25.80 -29.14 1.57
C PHE A 247 26.61 -29.91 2.62
N SER A 248 27.38 -29.22 3.45
CA SER A 248 28.18 -29.84 4.51
C SER A 248 27.31 -30.55 5.55
N LEU A 249 26.21 -29.92 5.97
CA LEU A 249 25.27 -30.49 6.93
C LEU A 249 24.53 -31.68 6.34
N SER A 250 24.12 -31.59 5.07
CA SER A 250 23.50 -32.70 4.33
C SER A 250 24.43 -33.90 4.24
N LYS A 251 25.73 -33.66 3.96
CA LYS A 251 26.75 -34.70 3.95
C LYS A 251 26.91 -35.36 5.33
N GLN A 252 27.05 -34.57 6.38
CA GLN A 252 27.14 -35.09 7.75
C GLN A 252 25.88 -35.87 8.17
N LEU A 253 24.70 -35.40 7.78
CA LEU A 253 23.45 -36.12 8.03
C LEU A 253 23.41 -37.46 7.30
N SER A 254 23.90 -37.52 6.06
CA SER A 254 24.01 -38.76 5.31
C SER A 254 24.98 -39.75 5.97
N GLU A 255 26.17 -39.28 6.36
CA GLU A 255 27.19 -40.10 7.03
C GLU A 255 26.68 -40.65 8.38
N THR A 256 26.09 -39.78 9.21
CA THR A 256 25.53 -40.20 10.51
C THR A 256 24.32 -41.12 10.35
N SER A 257 23.51 -40.95 9.32
CA SER A 257 22.40 -41.85 9.00
C SER A 257 22.90 -43.24 8.58
N GLU A 258 23.99 -43.32 7.82
CA GLU A 258 24.60 -44.59 7.41
C GLU A 258 25.19 -45.32 8.63
N GLU A 259 25.92 -44.61 9.49
CA GLU A 259 26.45 -45.17 10.74
C GLU A 259 25.32 -45.69 11.65
N LEU A 260 24.25 -44.92 11.81
CA LEU A 260 23.10 -45.34 12.61
C LEU A 260 22.43 -46.58 12.04
N SER A 261 22.28 -46.68 10.72
CA SER A 261 21.77 -47.90 10.07
C SER A 261 22.64 -49.11 10.40
N HIS A 262 23.97 -48.96 10.32
CA HIS A 262 24.89 -50.04 10.65
C HIS A 262 24.76 -50.47 12.12
N TYR A 263 24.68 -49.53 13.06
CA TYR A 263 24.46 -49.86 14.48
C TYR A 263 23.12 -50.55 14.72
N VAL A 264 22.06 -50.13 14.04
CA VAL A 264 20.75 -50.80 14.11
C VAL A 264 20.84 -52.24 13.58
N ASP A 265 21.54 -52.47 12.48
CA ASP A 265 21.72 -53.81 11.93
C ASP A 265 22.54 -54.72 12.85
N VAL A 266 23.64 -54.22 13.42
CA VAL A 266 24.47 -54.95 14.39
C VAL A 266 23.66 -55.29 15.64
N THR A 267 22.94 -54.32 16.21
CA THR A 267 22.11 -54.55 17.41
C THR A 267 20.97 -55.52 17.15
N ASN A 268 20.31 -55.45 15.99
CA ASN A 268 19.28 -56.42 15.59
C ASN A 268 19.86 -57.84 15.47
N ASN A 269 21.07 -57.98 14.93
CA ASN A 269 21.76 -59.28 14.86
C ASN A 269 22.12 -59.81 16.25
N GLU A 270 22.64 -58.95 17.14
CA GLU A 270 22.95 -59.32 18.53
C GLU A 270 21.69 -59.72 19.32
N ILE A 271 20.59 -58.98 19.16
CA ILE A 271 19.29 -59.31 19.78
C ILE A 271 18.78 -60.66 19.26
N SER A 272 18.90 -60.91 17.96
CA SER A 272 18.46 -62.19 17.36
C SER A 272 19.30 -63.36 17.88
N SER A 273 20.62 -63.20 17.93
CA SER A 273 21.56 -64.16 18.53
C SER A 273 21.24 -64.45 20.00
N LEU A 274 21.03 -63.39 20.80
CA LEU A 274 20.67 -63.53 22.21
C LEU A 274 19.31 -64.23 22.37
N SER A 275 18.34 -63.88 21.54
CA SER A 275 17.00 -64.50 21.54
C SER A 275 17.09 -66.00 21.24
N GLU A 276 17.92 -66.39 20.27
CA GLU A 276 18.19 -67.80 19.96
C GLU A 276 18.85 -68.52 21.15
N ALA A 277 19.86 -67.90 21.78
CA ALA A 277 20.55 -68.47 22.93
C ALA A 277 19.60 -68.70 24.12
N ILE A 278 18.75 -67.71 24.43
CA ILE A 278 17.72 -67.81 25.49
C ILE A 278 16.69 -68.89 25.15
N THR A 279 16.28 -68.98 23.89
CA THR A 279 15.30 -70.00 23.45
C THR A 279 15.87 -71.40 23.64
N LYS A 280 17.13 -71.61 23.27
CA LYS A 280 17.84 -72.88 23.43
C LYS A 280 18.03 -73.26 24.90
N ASP A 281 18.44 -72.32 25.74
CA ASP A 281 18.58 -72.55 27.18
C ASP A 281 17.24 -72.92 27.84
N ARG A 282 16.16 -72.22 27.45
CA ARG A 282 14.79 -72.53 27.90
C ARG A 282 14.36 -73.94 27.47
N GLU A 283 14.71 -74.38 26.27
CA GLU A 283 14.39 -75.73 25.78
C GLU A 283 15.11 -76.80 26.61
N PHE A 284 16.41 -76.61 26.87
CA PHE A 284 17.20 -77.50 27.72
C PHE A 284 16.61 -77.61 29.14
N LEU A 285 16.31 -76.47 29.78
CA LEU A 285 15.70 -76.46 31.12
C LEU A 285 14.31 -77.10 31.12
N MET A 286 13.53 -76.93 30.04
CA MET A 286 12.24 -77.61 29.91
C MET A 286 12.39 -79.13 29.81
N GLU A 287 13.36 -79.60 29.03
CA GLU A 287 13.65 -81.03 28.87
C GLU A 287 14.10 -81.66 30.18
N GLU A 288 15.06 -81.03 30.89
CA GLU A 288 15.53 -81.50 32.20
C GLU A 288 14.37 -81.57 33.22
N ARG A 289 13.54 -80.51 33.27
CA ARG A 289 12.34 -80.48 34.12
C ARG A 289 11.34 -81.58 33.76
N ASN A 290 11.16 -81.88 32.48
CA ASN A 290 10.28 -82.97 32.04
C ASN A 290 10.83 -84.34 32.43
N LEU A 291 12.15 -84.54 32.34
CA LEU A 291 12.83 -85.75 32.79
C LEU A 291 12.62 -85.99 34.30
N TYR A 292 12.86 -84.97 35.14
CA TYR A 292 12.60 -85.07 36.57
C TYR A 292 11.13 -85.36 36.88
N ARG A 293 10.19 -84.73 36.16
CA ARG A 293 8.76 -85.03 36.31
C ARG A 293 8.44 -86.48 36.00
N GLN A 294 9.04 -87.04 34.96
CA GLN A 294 8.86 -88.45 34.61
C GLN A 294 9.42 -89.36 35.70
N GLU A 295 10.63 -89.09 36.20
CA GLU A 295 11.26 -89.88 37.26
C GLU A 295 10.44 -89.82 38.56
N VAL A 296 9.99 -88.64 38.97
CA VAL A 296 9.11 -88.47 40.14
C VAL A 296 7.80 -89.22 39.95
N SER A 297 7.19 -89.15 38.76
CA SER A 297 5.97 -89.90 38.46
C SER A 297 6.18 -91.41 38.53
N GLN A 298 7.32 -91.93 38.08
CA GLN A 298 7.66 -93.36 38.18
C GLN A 298 7.89 -93.79 39.63
N ARG A 299 8.62 -93.00 40.42
CA ARG A 299 8.86 -93.26 41.85
C ARG A 299 7.55 -93.26 42.63
N GLU A 300 6.65 -92.31 42.34
CA GLU A 300 5.32 -92.25 42.93
C GLU A 300 4.49 -93.50 42.59
N LEU A 301 4.51 -93.94 41.34
CA LEU A 301 3.83 -95.17 40.91
C LEU A 301 4.37 -96.41 41.65
N ALA A 302 5.70 -96.55 41.75
CA ALA A 302 6.32 -97.65 42.48
C ALA A 302 5.99 -97.60 43.98
N PHE A 303 5.94 -96.41 44.57
CA PHE A 303 5.53 -96.23 45.97
C PHE A 303 4.07 -96.61 46.20
N GLN A 304 3.16 -96.22 45.30
CA GLN A 304 1.76 -96.65 45.35
C GLN A 304 1.62 -98.18 45.23
N GLN A 305 2.39 -98.81 44.35
CA GLN A 305 2.45 -100.28 44.27
C GLN A 305 2.98 -100.92 45.55
N MET A 306 4.00 -100.33 46.17
CA MET A 306 4.53 -100.79 47.45
C MET A 306 3.47 -100.68 48.56
N LEU A 307 2.79 -99.54 48.67
CA LEU A 307 1.73 -99.31 49.66
C LEU A 307 0.55 -100.27 49.48
N THR A 308 0.13 -100.53 48.24
CA THR A 308 -0.94 -101.50 47.94
C THR A 308 -0.52 -102.91 48.34
N ASN A 309 0.68 -103.34 47.97
CA ASN A 309 1.24 -104.63 48.41
C ASN A 309 1.32 -104.73 49.94
N PHE A 310 1.78 -103.69 50.64
CA PHE A 310 1.80 -103.66 52.11
C PHE A 310 0.40 -103.79 52.72
N ARG A 311 -0.58 -103.06 52.18
CA ARG A 311 -1.98 -103.14 52.62
C ARG A 311 -2.53 -104.55 52.43
N ASP A 312 -2.27 -105.17 51.29
CA ASP A 312 -2.75 -106.52 50.98
C ASP A 312 -2.09 -107.59 51.88
N VAL A 313 -0.78 -107.47 52.14
CA VAL A 313 -0.06 -108.35 53.09
C VAL A 313 -0.54 -108.14 54.53
N ALA A 314 -0.79 -106.90 54.95
CA ALA A 314 -1.32 -106.59 56.28
C ALA A 314 -2.73 -107.18 56.46
N ALA A 315 -3.62 -107.01 55.47
CA ALA A 315 -4.94 -107.62 55.45
C ALA A 315 -4.88 -109.17 55.48
N ALA A 316 -3.89 -109.77 54.81
CA ALA A 316 -3.66 -111.21 54.89
C ALA A 316 -3.15 -111.68 56.27
N LYS A 317 -2.40 -110.84 56.99
CA LYS A 317 -1.86 -111.12 58.35
C LYS A 317 -2.85 -110.88 59.49
N GLU A 318 -4.04 -110.33 59.24
CA GLU A 318 -5.11 -110.20 60.24
C GLU A 318 -5.69 -111.56 60.73
N LYS A 319 -5.16 -112.69 60.26
CA LYS A 319 -5.46 -114.00 60.84
C LYS A 319 -4.53 -114.34 62.02
N LYS A 320 -5.01 -113.96 63.21
CA LYS A 320 -4.96 -114.78 64.45
C LYS A 320 -3.59 -115.01 65.13
N TRP A 321 -2.69 -114.03 65.18
CA TRP A 321 -1.49 -114.14 66.04
C TRP A 321 -1.78 -114.18 67.55
N TRP A 322 -2.94 -113.66 67.98
CA TRP A 322 -3.41 -113.72 69.37
C TRP A 322 -4.15 -115.02 69.75
N LYS A 323 -4.41 -115.95 68.80
CA LYS A 323 -5.13 -117.21 69.11
C LYS A 323 -4.27 -118.31 69.73
N PHE A 324 -2.99 -118.04 69.98
CA PHE A 324 -2.08 -118.96 70.65
C PHE A 324 -2.11 -118.86 72.19
N TRP A 325 -2.82 -117.86 72.74
CA TRP A 325 -2.95 -117.63 74.18
C TRP A 325 -4.41 -117.70 74.65
N THR A 326 -5.17 -118.69 74.15
CA THR A 326 -6.54 -118.99 74.61
C THR A 326 -6.74 -120.50 74.67
#